data_AF-A0A922WQM9-F1
#
_entry.id   AF-A0A922WQM9-F1
#
_cell.length_a   1.000
_cell.length_b   1.000
_cell.length_c   1.000
_cell.angle_alpha   90.00
_cell.angle_beta   90.00
_cell.angle_gamma   90.00
#
_symmetry.space_group_name_H-M   'P 1'
#
loop_
_entity.id
_entity.type
_entity.pdbx_description
1 polymer ?
#
loop_
_entity_poly.entity_id
_entity_poly.type
_entity_poly.pdbx_seq_one_letter_code
_entity_poly.pdbx_strand_id
1 'polypeptide(L)'
;MQYFKRYRMEFDLEQQVVERPVLPERYVWLPWRQDLLDRHASVKAQSFKQEIDAHVFPCLADYYGCLRLMQEIVLQRNFCPQSTWLVGTVDGPDQLLVE
;
A
#
# COMPACT_ATOMS: atom_id res chain seq x y z
N MET A 1 -5.24 -16.33 24.03
CA MET A 1 -4.87 -16.59 22.62
C MET A 1 -6.13 -16.46 21.79
N GLN A 2 -6.15 -15.54 20.82
CA GLN A 2 -7.28 -15.37 19.91
C GLN A 2 -7.06 -16.29 18.70
N TYR A 3 -8.05 -17.12 18.38
CA TYR A 3 -7.99 -18.02 17.23
C TYR A 3 -8.45 -17.28 15.97
N PHE A 4 -7.64 -17.36 14.91
CA PHE A 4 -7.96 -16.82 13.60
C PHE A 4 -8.08 -17.95 12.59
N LYS A 5 -9.26 -18.09 11.96
CA LYS A 5 -9.47 -19.05 10.88
C LYS A 5 -8.94 -18.46 9.56
N ARG A 6 -8.11 -19.22 8.84
CA ARG A 6 -7.53 -18.79 7.56
C ARG A 6 -8.29 -19.42 6.41
N TYR A 7 -8.82 -18.58 5.52
CA TYR A 7 -9.38 -18.99 4.25
C TYR A 7 -8.40 -18.62 3.14
N ARG A 8 -8.24 -19.50 2.15
CA ARG A 8 -7.50 -19.19 0.92
C ARG A 8 -8.50 -18.66 -0.09
N MET A 9 -8.31 -17.41 -0.51
CA MET A 9 -9.07 -16.79 -1.58
C MET A 9 -8.27 -16.91 -2.87
N GLU A 10 -8.95 -17.23 -3.97
CA GLU A 10 -8.34 -17.36 -5.30
C GLU A 10 -9.11 -16.49 -6.30
N PHE A 11 -8.38 -15.80 -7.17
CA PHE A 11 -8.94 -14.99 -8.24
C PHE A 11 -8.07 -15.21 -9.49
N ASP A 12 -8.69 -15.68 -10.57
CA ASP A 12 -8.01 -15.96 -11.83
C ASP A 12 -7.90 -14.67 -12.65
N LEU A 13 -6.69 -14.13 -12.78
CA LEU A 13 -6.44 -12.89 -13.53
C LEU A 13 -6.37 -13.10 -15.06
N GLU A 14 -6.19 -14.34 -15.54
CA GLU A 14 -6.10 -14.63 -16.98
C GLU A 14 -7.49 -14.75 -17.62
N GLN A 15 -8.47 -15.25 -16.85
CA GLN A 15 -9.83 -15.48 -17.33
C GLN A 15 -10.78 -14.30 -17.09
N GLN A 16 -10.34 -13.29 -16.33
CA GLN A 16 -11.18 -12.17 -15.91
C GLN A 16 -10.73 -10.87 -16.56
N VAL A 17 -11.70 -10.08 -17.05
CA VAL A 17 -11.44 -8.70 -17.48
C VAL A 17 -11.51 -7.81 -16.24
N VAL A 18 -10.36 -7.31 -15.80
CA VAL A 18 -10.28 -6.30 -14.74
C VAL A 18 -10.38 -4.92 -15.37
N GLU A 19 -11.44 -4.20 -15.05
CA GLU A 19 -11.62 -2.83 -15.53
C GLU A 19 -10.51 -1.91 -15.03
N ARG A 20 -10.08 -0.98 -15.89
CA ARG A 20 -9.10 0.02 -15.48
C ARG A 20 -9.73 0.95 -14.44
N PRO A 21 -9.12 1.11 -13.25
CA PRO A 21 -9.65 2.02 -12.25
C PRO A 21 -9.58 3.47 -12.75
N VAL A 22 -10.69 4.19 -12.64
CA VAL A 22 -10.78 5.62 -12.91
C VAL A 22 -10.78 6.36 -11.57
N LEU A 23 -9.85 7.31 -11.42
CA LEU A 23 -9.81 8.15 -10.22
C LEU A 23 -10.82 9.29 -10.33
N PRO A 24 -11.43 9.73 -9.22
CA PRO A 24 -12.23 10.95 -9.21
C PRO A 24 -11.40 12.16 -9.63
N GLU A 25 -12.08 13.25 -10.02
CA GLU A 25 -11.40 14.51 -10.34
C GLU A 25 -10.48 14.95 -9.18
N ARG A 26 -9.35 15.56 -9.55
CA ARG A 26 -8.32 16.06 -8.62
C ARG A 26 -7.58 14.99 -7.83
N TYR A 27 -7.84 13.70 -8.08
CA TYR A 27 -7.00 12.61 -7.59
C TYR A 27 -6.03 12.15 -8.65
N VAL A 28 -4.85 11.70 -8.21
CA VAL A 28 -3.81 11.18 -9.10
C VAL A 28 -3.21 9.91 -8.54
N TRP A 29 -2.70 9.07 -9.43
CA TRP A 29 -1.81 7.98 -9.07
C TRP A 29 -0.41 8.55 -8.80
N LEU A 30 0.12 8.27 -7.63
CA LEU A 30 1.52 8.55 -7.30
C LEU A 30 2.29 7.24 -7.45
N PRO A 31 3.21 7.12 -8.42
CA PRO A 31 4.04 5.94 -8.54
C PRO A 31 4.96 5.81 -7.33
N TRP A 32 5.45 4.59 -7.08
CA TRP A 32 6.50 4.41 -6.09
C TRP A 32 7.69 5.34 -6.34
N ARG A 33 8.10 6.05 -5.29
CA ARG A 33 9.37 6.76 -5.20
C ARG A 33 9.93 6.61 -3.80
N GLN A 34 11.25 6.58 -3.67
CA GLN A 34 11.92 6.36 -2.39
C GLN A 34 11.60 7.45 -1.35
N ASP A 35 11.41 8.70 -1.78
CA ASP A 35 11.01 9.84 -0.94
C ASP A 35 9.58 9.69 -0.38
N LEU A 36 8.75 8.83 -0.98
CA LEU A 36 7.40 8.55 -0.50
C LEU A 36 7.33 7.38 0.49
N LEU A 37 8.46 6.80 0.89
CA LEU A 37 8.48 5.63 1.78
C LEU A 37 7.73 5.89 3.10
N ASP A 38 7.96 7.05 3.73
CA ASP A 38 7.25 7.45 4.96
C ASP A 38 5.75 7.66 4.72
N ARG A 39 5.36 8.15 3.53
CA ARG A 39 3.95 8.28 3.14
C ARG A 39 3.28 6.93 3.00
N HIS A 40 3.93 5.97 2.33
CA HIS A 40 3.43 4.59 2.25
C HIS A 40 3.25 3.96 3.63
N ALA A 41 4.19 4.19 4.56
CA ALA A 41 4.09 3.71 5.93
C ALA A 41 2.91 4.34 6.68
N SER A 42 2.75 5.66 6.58
CA SER A 42 1.67 6.40 7.23
C SER A 42 0.29 6.00 6.73
N VAL A 43 0.11 5.88 5.41
CA VAL A 43 -1.16 5.45 4.81
C VAL A 43 -1.52 4.04 5.28
N LYS A 44 -0.57 3.09 5.25
CA LYS A 44 -0.81 1.72 5.75
C LYS A 44 -1.19 1.70 7.23
N ALA A 45 -0.46 2.41 8.08
CA ALA A 45 -0.76 2.45 9.51
C ALA A 45 -2.16 3.00 9.79
N GLN A 46 -2.58 4.04 9.04
CA GLN A 46 -3.93 4.58 9.14
C GLN A 46 -5.00 3.62 8.61
N SER A 47 -4.74 2.94 7.49
CA SER A 47 -5.67 1.96 6.91
C SER A 47 -5.91 0.74 7.80
N PHE A 48 -4.92 0.33 8.61
CA PHE A 48 -5.03 -0.88 9.43
C PHE A 48 -5.29 -0.63 10.92
N LYS A 49 -5.23 0.60 11.40
CA LYS A 49 -5.31 0.96 12.83
C LYS A 49 -6.50 0.33 13.58
N GLN A 50 -7.63 0.13 12.90
CA GLN A 50 -8.86 -0.41 13.49
C GLN A 50 -9.28 -1.74 12.85
N GLU A 51 -8.40 -2.34 12.06
CA GLU A 51 -8.68 -3.57 11.33
C GLU A 51 -8.16 -4.80 12.09
N ILE A 52 -8.73 -5.96 11.78
CA ILE A 52 -8.26 -7.25 12.30
C ILE A 52 -6.82 -7.53 11.88
N ASP A 53 -6.41 -7.04 10.71
CA ASP A 53 -5.08 -7.20 10.15
C ASP A 53 -3.98 -6.64 11.06
N ALA A 54 -4.20 -5.54 11.78
CA ALA A 54 -3.23 -5.01 12.74
C ALA A 54 -2.99 -5.94 13.95
N HIS A 55 -3.99 -6.77 14.29
CA HIS A 55 -3.88 -7.77 15.36
C HIS A 55 -3.21 -9.06 14.87
N VAL A 56 -3.47 -9.43 13.61
CA VAL A 56 -2.92 -10.64 12.98
C VAL A 56 -1.48 -10.42 12.52
N PHE A 57 -1.16 -9.22 12.05
CA PHE A 57 0.15 -8.81 11.53
C PHE A 57 0.66 -7.61 12.34
N PRO A 58 1.50 -7.83 13.37
CA PRO A 58 1.99 -6.74 14.22
C PRO A 58 2.77 -5.65 13.47
N CYS A 59 3.34 -5.96 12.29
CA CYS A 59 3.97 -4.95 11.44
C CYS A 59 2.99 -3.93 10.85
N LEU A 60 1.68 -4.17 10.91
CA LEU A 60 0.64 -3.24 10.47
C LEU A 60 0.01 -2.46 11.64
N ALA A 61 0.42 -2.73 12.88
CA ALA A 61 -0.22 -2.17 14.08
C ALA A 61 0.09 -0.69 14.31
N ASP A 62 1.24 -0.21 13.84
CA ASP A 62 1.66 1.17 14.02
C ASP A 62 2.53 1.68 12.86
N TYR A 63 2.87 2.97 12.93
CA TYR A 63 3.69 3.65 11.94
C TYR A 63 5.07 3.01 11.75
N TYR A 64 5.78 2.69 12.84
CA TYR A 64 7.16 2.18 12.76
C TYR A 64 7.18 0.74 12.25
N GLY A 65 6.17 -0.06 12.59
CA GLY A 65 5.93 -1.37 11.99
C GLY A 65 5.74 -1.25 10.48
N CYS A 66 4.88 -0.34 10.04
CA CYS A 66 4.61 -0.13 8.61
C CYS A 66 5.84 0.39 7.87
N LEU A 67 6.63 1.26 8.53
CA LEU A 67 7.86 1.80 7.97
C LEU A 67 8.88 0.71 7.70
N ARG A 68 9.15 -0.12 8.71
CA ARG A 68 10.06 -1.26 8.57
C ARG A 68 9.57 -2.26 7.52
N LEU A 69 8.27 -2.54 7.50
CA LEU A 69 7.67 -3.38 6.47
C LEU A 69 7.92 -2.82 5.06
N MET A 70 7.69 -1.52 4.85
CA MET A 70 7.96 -0.89 3.56
C MET A 70 9.43 -0.95 3.17
N GLN A 71 10.35 -0.72 4.11
CA GLN A 71 11.80 -0.87 3.88
C GLN A 71 12.16 -2.30 3.47
N GLU A 72 11.59 -3.31 4.12
CA GLU A 72 11.85 -4.72 3.79
C GLU A 72 11.25 -5.11 2.43
N ILE A 73 10.06 -4.60 2.07
CA ILE A 73 9.41 -4.83 0.77
C ILE A 73 10.28 -4.31 -0.37
N VAL A 74 10.79 -3.08 -0.25
CA VAL A 74 11.54 -2.44 -1.35
C VAL A 74 12.93 -3.04 -1.56
N LEU A 75 13.44 -3.76 -0.55
CA LEU A 75 14.69 -4.51 -0.62
C LEU A 75 14.53 -5.92 -1.19
N GLN A 76 13.30 -6.40 -1.43
CA GLN A 76 13.08 -7.71 -2.03
C GLN A 76 13.60 -7.75 -3.47
N ARG A 77 14.25 -8.85 -3.85
CA ARG A 77 14.82 -9.03 -5.21
C ARG A 77 13.78 -8.91 -6.33
N ASN A 78 12.54 -9.27 -6.02
CA ASN A 78 11.39 -9.24 -6.93
C ASN A 78 10.45 -8.07 -6.66
N PHE A 79 10.92 -7.04 -5.95
CA PHE A 79 10.14 -5.81 -5.78
C PHE A 79 9.82 -5.20 -7.14
N CYS A 80 8.54 -4.89 -7.36
CA CYS A 80 8.03 -4.29 -8.59
C CYS A 80 7.49 -2.88 -8.28
N PRO A 81 8.31 -1.83 -8.46
CA PRO A 81 7.91 -0.44 -8.23
C PRO A 81 6.61 -0.05 -8.93
N GLN A 82 6.39 -0.55 -10.15
CA GLN A 82 5.22 -0.26 -10.98
C GLN A 82 3.91 -0.79 -10.37
N SER A 83 4.01 -1.82 -9.52
CA SER A 83 2.86 -2.37 -8.77
C SER A 83 2.64 -1.70 -7.41
N THR A 84 3.52 -0.78 -7.02
CA THR A 84 3.44 -0.05 -5.75
C THR A 84 3.14 1.41 -6.02
N TRP A 85 2.01 1.88 -5.50
CA TRP A 85 1.53 3.24 -5.74
C TRP A 85 0.73 3.76 -4.55
N LEU A 86 0.51 5.08 -4.54
CA LEU A 86 -0.47 5.75 -3.68
C LEU A 86 -1.52 6.45 -4.54
N VAL A 87 -2.64 6.78 -3.93
CA VAL A 87 -3.58 7.75 -4.46
C VAL A 87 -3.37 9.05 -3.69
N GLY A 88 -3.05 10.11 -4.42
CA GLY A 88 -2.88 11.45 -3.89
C GLY A 88 -3.86 12.44 -4.52
N THR A 89 -3.70 13.72 -4.22
CA THR A 89 -4.46 14.82 -4.83
C THR A 89 -3.55 15.72 -5.66
N VAL A 90 -4.09 16.40 -6.67
CA VAL A 90 -3.37 17.35 -7.58
C VAL A 90 -2.66 18.48 -6.84
N ASP A 91 -3.17 18.88 -5.68
CA ASP A 91 -2.59 19.95 -4.85
C ASP A 91 -1.85 19.38 -3.62
N GLY A 92 -1.63 18.06 -3.60
CA GLY A 92 -0.99 17.38 -2.49
C GLY A 92 0.50 17.69 -2.41
N PRO A 93 1.10 17.69 -1.20
CA PRO A 93 2.53 17.98 -1.01
C PRO A 93 3.44 16.97 -1.71
N ASP A 94 2.91 15.79 -2.03
CA ASP A 94 3.65 14.65 -2.58
C ASP A 94 3.75 14.70 -4.13
N GLN A 95 3.14 15.72 -4.77
CA GLN A 95 3.16 15.98 -6.22
C GLN A 95 4.53 16.43 -6.75
N LEU A 96 5.39 16.99 -5.90
CA LEU A 96 6.64 17.60 -6.33
C LEU A 96 7.70 16.51 -6.63
N LEU A 97 8.55 16.79 -7.61
CA LEU A 97 9.65 15.97 -8.16
C LEU A 97 9.27 14.99 -9.27
N VAL A 98 9.02 15.55 -10.46
CA VAL A 98 9.49 14.98 -11.73
C VAL A 98 10.27 16.11 -12.42
N GLU A 99 11.57 16.19 -12.16
CA GLU A 99 12.52 16.85 -13.08
C GLU A 99 13.01 15.83 -14.11
#